data_AF-A0A955ZNU0-F1
#
_entry.id   AF-A0A955ZNU0-F1
#
_cell.length_a   1.000
_cell.length_b   1.000
_cell.length_c   1.000
_cell.angle_alpha   90.00
_cell.angle_beta   90.00
_cell.angle_gamma   90.00
#
_symmetry.space_group_name_H-M   'P 1'
#
loop_
_entity.id
_entity.type
_entity.pdbx_description
1 polymer ?
#
loop_
_entity_poly.entity_id
_entity_poly.type
_entity_poly.pdbx_seq_one_letter_code
_entity_poly.pdbx_strand_id
1 'polypeptide(L)'
;MRRVIMLRALVWSVLLLVVSFGCAQERDPIVRIQANALSKAFFVGDLKDPTDDPEFYLRATVVDVASGAGSDGLFTNSDAQPTVRVRFEITEDMLLARLTYERIDDTDGKGVRRTPDGQIVAAYHIQSHFDIKRDYNPQTGEDLNIVVENTTDRPWYERTHFRVDWSKNLITDAYELDTLSQLGIYYGVQWEPVSYYVNDPDSPDAPVFDTKRGYFDVTNKVWAAPGVIHDDVWGDYPSCWLYGSFPSENCNPSEITVRQAYLRVTDTDYEPLEYDGTQMDMFGYFTVDRFGYDRSYGVVDDKWRRFATRWNLFERSHADPVVRCNTEETTPVGASPHRDDDGNGTEDECEAVGGGSRCDAVSGACTLPYRSRAVRTIAWHVNADFPEELWDGTAAALEAWSNALRVAVVAARLSECRRTGEADCEAQMGWPGSWADDYAPPLGNQAPSEVPAVFVLCHNPVSAEKGDDLDACGADGTAARLGDLRFNMINVLPNPERMSPWGIMMDAEDPLTGEKISGSVSEWGAVLDLAGANLADLLSLLNGEIQPDDFIKGVDISEWIAQNQP
;
A
#
# COMPACT_ATOMS: atom_id res chain seq x y z
N MET A 1 53.04 97.94 2.35
CA MET A 1 54.20 97.89 1.42
C MET A 1 54.15 96.54 0.72
N ARG A 2 54.10 96.52 -0.65
CA ARG A 2 54.49 95.45 -1.64
C ARG A 2 54.52 93.97 -1.14
N ARG A 3 53.97 92.91 -1.77
CA ARG A 3 53.89 92.53 -3.20
C ARG A 3 53.23 91.11 -3.33
N VAL A 4 52.28 90.94 -4.28
CA VAL A 4 52.08 89.92 -5.35
C VAL A 4 52.57 88.44 -5.21
N ILE A 5 51.78 87.51 -5.81
CA ILE A 5 52.08 86.21 -6.51
C ILE A 5 51.28 85.02 -5.87
N MET A 6 50.50 84.13 -6.52
CA MET A 6 50.27 83.73 -7.92
C MET A 6 48.91 82.97 -8.07
N LEU A 7 48.33 83.01 -9.28
CA LEU A 7 47.24 82.14 -9.76
C LEU A 7 47.69 80.68 -10.01
N ARG A 8 46.75 79.71 -9.91
CA ARG A 8 46.55 78.64 -10.90
C ARG A 8 45.15 78.00 -10.80
N ALA A 9 44.62 77.65 -11.98
CA ALA A 9 43.26 77.24 -12.36
C ALA A 9 42.79 75.87 -11.85
N LEU A 10 41.48 75.56 -11.87
CA LEU A 10 40.78 74.80 -12.94
C LEU A 10 39.31 74.43 -12.57
N VAL A 11 38.36 74.86 -13.42
CA VAL A 11 37.20 74.14 -14.05
C VAL A 11 36.07 73.46 -13.22
N TRP A 12 34.88 74.09 -13.30
CA TRP A 12 33.50 73.62 -13.60
C TRP A 12 32.96 72.25 -13.12
N SER A 13 31.78 72.28 -12.49
CA SER A 13 30.77 71.20 -12.44
C SER A 13 29.42 71.73 -11.90
N VAL A 14 28.32 70.97 -12.11
CA VAL A 14 26.96 71.06 -11.53
C VAL A 14 25.90 71.65 -12.48
N LEU A 15 24.81 70.98 -12.87
CA LEU A 15 24.35 69.58 -12.82
C LEU A 15 23.11 69.51 -13.73
N LEU A 16 22.98 68.47 -14.58
CA LEU A 16 21.71 68.09 -15.21
C LEU A 16 20.89 67.27 -14.21
N LEU A 17 19.63 67.64 -13.99
CA LEU A 17 18.63 66.81 -13.29
C LEU A 17 18.12 65.72 -14.23
N VAL A 18 18.44 64.46 -13.93
CA VAL A 18 17.79 63.27 -14.50
C VAL A 18 16.81 62.74 -13.47
N VAL A 19 15.51 62.81 -13.80
CA VAL A 19 14.43 62.17 -13.05
C VAL A 19 14.53 60.67 -13.27
N SER A 20 14.92 59.93 -12.23
CA SER A 20 14.91 58.48 -12.20
C SER A 20 13.50 58.01 -11.84
N PHE A 21 12.77 57.48 -12.83
CA PHE A 21 11.63 56.60 -12.56
C PHE A 21 12.19 55.29 -12.00
N GLY A 22 12.13 55.14 -10.67
CA GLY A 22 12.36 53.85 -10.03
C GLY A 22 11.17 52.93 -10.33
N CYS A 23 11.42 51.80 -10.97
CA CYS A 23 10.45 50.72 -11.11
C CYS A 23 10.01 50.28 -9.70
N ALA A 24 8.75 50.51 -9.34
CA ALA A 24 8.15 49.87 -8.17
C ALA A 24 8.02 48.38 -8.48
N GLN A 25 8.97 47.59 -7.99
CA GLN A 25 8.95 46.14 -8.10
C GLN A 25 7.81 45.61 -7.20
N GLU A 26 6.84 44.92 -7.78
CA GLU A 26 5.76 44.26 -7.03
C GLU A 26 6.42 43.32 -6.01
N ARG A 27 6.10 43.49 -4.72
CA ARG A 27 6.68 42.68 -3.64
C ARG A 27 5.96 41.34 -3.64
N ASP A 28 6.69 40.27 -3.34
CA ASP A 28 6.09 38.95 -3.21
C ASP A 28 4.92 38.96 -2.20
N PRO A 29 3.84 38.20 -2.44
CA PRO A 29 2.70 38.15 -1.55
C PRO A 29 3.04 37.60 -0.16
N ILE A 30 2.45 38.19 0.88
CA ILE A 30 2.53 37.66 2.25
C ILE A 30 1.56 36.48 2.37
N VAL A 31 2.08 35.27 2.58
CA VAL A 31 1.25 34.06 2.71
C VAL A 31 0.87 33.82 4.17
N ARG A 32 -0.44 33.72 4.46
CA ARG A 32 -1.00 33.43 5.81
C ARG A 32 -1.78 32.10 5.86
N ILE A 33 -1.55 31.22 4.90
CA ILE A 33 -2.15 29.89 4.83
C ILE A 33 -1.53 29.00 5.91
N GLN A 34 -2.32 28.26 6.67
CA GLN A 34 -1.80 27.31 7.65
C GLN A 34 -1.43 25.99 6.98
N ALA A 35 -0.41 25.29 7.49
CA ALA A 35 0.04 23.98 6.98
C ALA A 35 -1.13 22.98 6.90
N ASN A 36 -1.12 21.99 5.99
CA ASN A 36 -2.20 21.02 5.79
C ASN A 36 -3.53 21.60 5.29
N ALA A 37 -3.46 22.67 4.50
CA ALA A 37 -4.57 23.04 3.62
C ALA A 37 -4.66 22.04 2.47
N LEU A 38 -5.74 21.26 2.41
CA LEU A 38 -5.91 20.20 1.44
C LEU A 38 -6.93 20.60 0.36
N SER A 39 -6.60 20.33 -0.89
CA SER A 39 -7.52 20.52 -2.01
C SER A 39 -8.61 19.47 -1.97
N LYS A 40 -9.88 19.88 -2.00
CA LYS A 40 -11.01 18.95 -2.05
C LYS A 40 -11.02 18.13 -3.34
N ALA A 41 -10.54 18.71 -4.45
CA ALA A 41 -10.52 18.04 -5.75
C ALA A 41 -9.63 16.78 -5.79
N PHE A 42 -8.70 16.66 -4.84
CA PHE A 42 -7.95 15.42 -4.64
C PHE A 42 -8.89 14.27 -4.23
N PHE A 43 -9.88 14.54 -3.38
CA PHE A 43 -10.77 13.55 -2.77
C PHE A 43 -12.02 13.27 -3.61
N VAL A 44 -12.57 14.29 -4.29
CA VAL A 44 -13.90 14.25 -4.96
C VAL A 44 -13.91 14.87 -6.36
N GLY A 45 -12.77 14.87 -7.08
CA GLY A 45 -12.71 15.36 -8.46
C GLY A 45 -13.27 16.79 -8.64
N ASP A 46 -14.23 16.96 -9.55
CA ASP A 46 -15.03 18.18 -9.66
C ASP A 46 -16.10 18.21 -8.56
N LEU A 47 -16.03 19.24 -7.71
CA LEU A 47 -16.99 19.51 -6.64
C LEU A 47 -18.47 19.55 -7.07
N LYS A 48 -18.75 19.71 -8.37
CA LYS A 48 -20.10 19.77 -8.93
C LYS A 48 -20.52 18.49 -9.66
N ASP A 49 -19.58 17.59 -9.94
CA ASP A 49 -19.83 16.39 -10.74
C ASP A 49 -19.32 15.14 -10.01
N PRO A 50 -20.15 14.44 -9.22
CA PRO A 50 -19.73 13.23 -8.52
C PRO A 50 -19.40 12.05 -9.46
N THR A 51 -19.55 12.21 -10.79
CA THR A 51 -19.22 11.14 -11.74
C THR A 51 -17.73 11.00 -12.00
N ASP A 52 -16.92 11.99 -11.62
CA ASP A 52 -15.45 11.94 -11.70
C ASP A 52 -14.76 11.71 -10.34
N ASP A 53 -15.55 11.42 -9.29
CA ASP A 53 -15.06 11.12 -7.95
C ASP A 53 -14.06 9.95 -7.97
N PRO A 54 -12.81 10.15 -7.50
CA PRO A 54 -11.82 9.10 -7.50
C PRO A 54 -12.05 8.05 -6.42
N GLU A 55 -11.72 6.81 -6.75
CA GLU A 55 -11.62 5.71 -5.78
C GLU A 55 -10.23 5.65 -5.14
N PHE A 56 -10.18 5.17 -3.90
CA PHE A 56 -8.97 4.91 -3.14
C PHE A 56 -9.02 3.52 -2.52
N TYR A 57 -7.90 2.80 -2.53
CA TYR A 57 -7.65 1.75 -1.57
C TYR A 57 -7.48 2.37 -0.19
N LEU A 58 -8.11 1.79 0.82
CA LEU A 58 -7.93 2.06 2.23
C LEU A 58 -7.43 0.78 2.89
N ARG A 59 -6.32 0.89 3.64
CA ARG A 59 -5.83 -0.15 4.54
C ARG A 59 -5.32 0.48 5.84
N ALA A 60 -5.65 -0.15 6.95
CA ALA A 60 -5.07 0.17 8.25
C ALA A 60 -4.02 -0.88 8.61
N THR A 61 -2.85 -0.43 9.08
CA THR A 61 -1.73 -1.29 9.47
C THR A 61 -1.31 -0.96 10.89
N VAL A 62 -1.18 -1.98 11.74
CA VAL A 62 -0.54 -1.84 13.05
C VAL A 62 0.96 -1.67 12.81
N VAL A 63 1.53 -0.53 13.19
CA VAL A 63 2.95 -0.19 12.91
C VAL A 63 3.85 -0.17 14.14
N ASP A 64 3.26 -0.22 15.34
CA ASP A 64 3.99 -0.31 16.61
C ASP A 64 3.07 -0.86 17.70
N VAL A 65 3.62 -1.76 18.53
CA VAL A 65 2.96 -2.39 19.68
C VAL A 65 3.95 -2.48 20.84
N ALA A 66 3.47 -2.27 22.06
CA ALA A 66 4.27 -2.49 23.25
C ALA A 66 4.67 -3.98 23.40
N SER A 67 5.95 -4.24 23.69
CA SER A 67 6.52 -5.59 23.83
C SER A 67 5.71 -6.56 24.70
N GLY A 68 5.19 -6.07 25.83
CA GLY A 68 4.44 -6.86 26.79
C GLY A 68 2.94 -6.98 26.49
N ALA A 69 2.46 -6.51 25.34
CA ALA A 69 1.06 -6.67 24.95
C ALA A 69 0.78 -8.17 24.76
N GLY A 70 -0.02 -8.73 25.67
CA GLY A 70 -0.27 -10.18 25.75
C GLY A 70 -1.57 -10.64 25.09
N SER A 71 -2.35 -9.75 24.48
CA SER A 71 -3.54 -10.17 23.73
C SER A 71 -3.12 -10.71 22.37
N ASP A 72 -3.71 -11.83 21.98
CA ASP A 72 -3.44 -12.48 20.70
C ASP A 72 -3.69 -11.52 19.51
N GLY A 73 -2.96 -11.73 18.41
CA GLY A 73 -3.00 -10.85 17.24
C GLY A 73 -2.42 -9.44 17.43
N LEU A 74 -2.02 -9.02 18.64
CA LEU A 74 -1.41 -7.70 18.88
C LEU A 74 0.10 -7.74 18.64
N PHE A 75 0.48 -7.63 17.37
CA PHE A 75 1.85 -7.45 16.92
C PHE A 75 1.88 -6.54 15.69
N THR A 76 3.05 -5.98 15.38
CA THR A 76 3.25 -5.10 14.24
C THR A 76 2.99 -5.85 12.93
N ASN A 77 2.25 -5.25 12.01
CA ASN A 77 1.80 -5.89 10.77
C ASN A 77 0.94 -7.16 11.02
N SER A 78 0.11 -7.11 12.07
CA SER A 78 -0.91 -8.11 12.41
C SER A 78 -1.73 -8.63 11.22
N ASP A 79 -2.31 -9.83 11.33
CA ASP A 79 -3.15 -10.42 10.29
C ASP A 79 -4.45 -9.64 10.01
N ALA A 80 -4.89 -8.83 10.96
CA ALA A 80 -6.08 -8.00 10.86
C ALA A 80 -5.86 -6.72 10.04
N GLN A 81 -5.78 -6.82 8.71
CA GLN A 81 -5.55 -5.66 7.84
C GLN A 81 -6.36 -5.74 6.54
N PRO A 82 -7.69 -5.56 6.59
CA PRO A 82 -8.48 -5.61 5.37
C PRO A 82 -8.14 -4.44 4.45
N THR A 83 -8.03 -4.72 3.14
CA THR A 83 -7.92 -3.69 2.10
C THR A 83 -9.29 -3.50 1.45
N VAL A 84 -9.78 -2.27 1.41
CA VAL A 84 -11.09 -1.94 0.85
C VAL A 84 -10.98 -0.80 -0.16
N ARG A 85 -11.88 -0.75 -1.15
CA ARG A 85 -12.05 0.41 -2.04
C ARG A 85 -13.09 1.38 -1.49
N VAL A 86 -12.74 2.67 -1.48
CA VAL A 86 -13.56 3.77 -0.96
C VAL A 86 -13.60 4.99 -1.88
N ARG A 87 -14.68 5.76 -1.79
CA ARG A 87 -14.77 7.16 -2.25
C ARG A 87 -15.01 8.07 -1.08
N PHE A 88 -14.57 9.30 -1.18
CA PHE A 88 -14.81 10.30 -0.14
C PHE A 88 -16.13 11.04 -0.37
N GLU A 89 -16.86 11.30 0.70
CA GLU A 89 -17.95 12.26 0.74
C GLU A 89 -17.53 13.42 1.65
N ILE A 90 -17.64 14.65 1.14
CA ILE A 90 -17.35 15.87 1.88
C ILE A 90 -18.67 16.51 2.32
N THR A 91 -18.91 16.53 3.63
CA THR A 91 -20.02 17.26 4.26
C THR A 91 -19.50 18.56 4.89
N GLU A 92 -20.35 19.28 5.62
CA GLU A 92 -19.95 20.54 6.28
C GLU A 92 -18.99 20.32 7.46
N ASP A 93 -19.13 19.20 8.17
CA ASP A 93 -18.42 18.90 9.40
C ASP A 93 -17.65 17.57 9.37
N MET A 94 -17.86 16.75 8.34
CA MET A 94 -17.27 15.41 8.23
C MET A 94 -16.72 15.11 6.84
N LEU A 95 -15.54 14.48 6.81
CA LEU A 95 -14.99 13.75 5.67
C LEU A 95 -15.25 12.26 5.90
N LEU A 96 -16.05 11.64 5.03
CA LEU A 96 -16.47 10.24 5.16
C LEU A 96 -15.84 9.41 4.04
N ALA A 97 -15.23 8.28 4.35
CA ALA A 97 -14.82 7.28 3.37
C ALA A 97 -15.90 6.19 3.27
N ARG A 98 -16.47 6.01 2.07
CA ARG A 98 -17.56 5.06 1.81
C ARG A 98 -17.12 3.97 0.86
N LEU A 99 -17.51 2.73 1.13
CA LEU A 99 -17.30 1.61 0.21
C LEU A 99 -17.87 1.89 -1.19
N THR A 100 -17.16 1.44 -2.21
CA THR A 100 -17.52 1.61 -3.63
C THR A 100 -18.06 0.34 -4.29
N TYR A 101 -18.28 -0.70 -3.48
CA TYR A 101 -18.79 -1.98 -3.93
C TYR A 101 -19.75 -2.58 -2.89
N GLU A 102 -20.64 -3.47 -3.35
CA GLU A 102 -21.52 -4.22 -2.47
C GLU A 102 -20.74 -5.32 -1.76
N ARG A 103 -21.05 -5.63 -0.49
CA ARG A 103 -20.40 -6.78 0.18
C ARG A 103 -20.76 -8.11 -0.48
N ILE A 104 -21.99 -8.23 -0.96
CA ILE A 104 -22.48 -9.36 -1.78
C ILE A 104 -22.99 -8.73 -3.08
N ASP A 105 -22.53 -9.20 -4.23
CA ASP A 105 -22.94 -8.69 -5.53
C ASP A 105 -24.45 -8.89 -5.76
N ASP A 106 -25.07 -8.00 -6.53
CA ASP A 106 -26.48 -8.04 -6.94
C ASP A 106 -27.50 -7.93 -5.78
N THR A 107 -27.18 -7.22 -4.70
CA THR A 107 -28.10 -7.03 -3.56
C THR A 107 -28.92 -5.74 -3.65
N ASP A 108 -28.57 -4.71 -2.87
CA ASP A 108 -29.29 -3.44 -2.79
C ASP A 108 -28.65 -2.32 -3.61
N GLY A 109 -27.55 -2.61 -4.30
CA GLY A 109 -26.81 -1.71 -5.17
C GLY A 109 -26.08 -0.58 -4.44
N LYS A 110 -25.92 -0.64 -3.12
CA LYS A 110 -25.20 0.41 -2.38
C LYS A 110 -23.70 0.37 -2.67
N GLY A 111 -23.08 1.55 -2.80
CA GLY A 111 -21.65 1.69 -3.08
C GLY A 111 -21.30 1.57 -4.57
N VAL A 112 -21.94 0.67 -5.32
CA VAL A 112 -21.76 0.53 -6.78
C VAL A 112 -22.49 1.59 -7.61
N ARG A 113 -23.45 2.30 -7.00
CA ARG A 113 -24.17 3.39 -7.67
C ARG A 113 -23.29 4.64 -7.78
N ARG A 114 -23.67 5.51 -8.71
CA ARG A 114 -23.11 6.88 -8.80
C ARG A 114 -23.44 7.76 -7.59
N THR A 115 -24.32 7.28 -6.70
CA THR A 115 -24.68 7.96 -5.45
C THR A 115 -23.79 7.41 -4.34
N PRO A 116 -23.15 8.25 -3.49
CA PRO A 116 -22.27 7.80 -2.43
C PRO A 116 -23.09 7.26 -1.24
N ASP A 117 -23.70 6.09 -1.42
CA ASP A 117 -24.57 5.43 -0.43
C ASP A 117 -23.95 4.16 0.18
N GLY A 118 -22.68 3.89 -0.12
CA GLY A 118 -21.90 2.80 0.48
C GLY A 118 -21.72 2.97 1.99
N GLN A 119 -21.43 1.84 2.65
CA GLN A 119 -21.13 1.79 4.08
C GLN A 119 -19.92 2.69 4.39
N ILE A 120 -20.01 3.48 5.46
CA ILE A 120 -18.91 4.31 5.95
C ILE A 120 -17.90 3.40 6.66
N VAL A 121 -16.63 3.50 6.28
CA VAL A 121 -15.52 2.70 6.84
C VAL A 121 -14.42 3.54 7.48
N ALA A 122 -14.38 4.84 7.18
CA ALA A 122 -13.59 5.81 7.94
C ALA A 122 -14.31 7.16 7.99
N ALA A 123 -14.09 7.94 9.04
CA ALA A 123 -14.69 9.25 9.22
C ALA A 123 -13.79 10.18 10.04
N TYR A 124 -13.63 11.42 9.56
CA TYR A 124 -12.80 12.46 10.19
C TYR A 124 -13.57 13.78 10.27
N HIS A 125 -13.31 14.56 11.32
CA HIS A 125 -13.92 15.89 11.46
C HIS A 125 -13.28 16.90 10.51
N ILE A 126 -14.11 17.74 9.88
CA ILE A 126 -13.65 18.90 9.13
C ILE A 126 -13.63 20.11 10.06
N GLN A 127 -12.47 20.75 10.18
CA GLN A 127 -12.25 21.94 11.00
C GLN A 127 -12.73 23.21 10.29
N SER A 128 -12.48 23.32 8.98
CA SER A 128 -12.87 24.48 8.19
C SER A 128 -12.89 24.18 6.69
N HIS A 129 -13.72 24.93 5.96
CA HIS A 129 -13.70 25.02 4.50
C HIS A 129 -13.30 26.43 4.09
N PHE A 130 -12.38 26.58 3.14
CA PHE A 130 -11.85 27.88 2.75
C PHE A 130 -11.37 27.90 1.29
N ASP A 131 -11.23 29.11 0.77
CA ASP A 131 -10.51 29.38 -0.47
C ASP A 131 -9.16 30.00 -0.18
N ILE A 132 -8.14 29.59 -0.94
CA ILE A 132 -6.84 30.25 -0.92
C ILE A 132 -6.87 31.35 -1.98
N LYS A 133 -6.93 32.61 -1.54
CA LYS A 133 -6.95 33.77 -2.45
C LYS A 133 -6.30 35.00 -1.84
N ARG A 134 -6.05 36.02 -2.68
CA ARG A 134 -5.64 37.34 -2.19
C ARG A 134 -6.78 37.95 -1.36
N ASP A 135 -6.41 38.48 -0.20
CA ASP A 135 -7.29 39.31 0.61
C ASP A 135 -7.60 40.60 -0.15
N TYR A 136 -8.69 41.26 0.16
CA TYR A 136 -9.11 42.47 -0.58
C TYR A 136 -9.76 43.47 0.36
N ASN A 137 -9.73 44.75 -0.03
CA ASN A 137 -10.48 45.76 0.70
C ASN A 137 -11.98 45.60 0.39
N PRO A 138 -12.84 45.26 1.37
CA PRO A 138 -14.25 45.00 1.12
C PRO A 138 -15.04 46.24 0.66
N GLN A 139 -14.50 47.46 0.83
CA GLN A 139 -15.12 48.70 0.36
C GLN A 139 -14.80 49.03 -1.09
N THR A 140 -13.60 48.71 -1.57
CA THR A 140 -13.12 49.07 -2.92
C THR A 140 -13.01 47.89 -3.88
N GLY A 141 -12.91 46.67 -3.36
CA GLY A 141 -12.64 45.46 -4.14
C GLY A 141 -11.19 45.30 -4.57
N GLU A 142 -10.27 46.16 -4.12
CA GLU A 142 -8.86 46.10 -4.49
C GLU A 142 -8.14 44.99 -3.73
N ASP A 143 -7.42 44.13 -4.47
CA ASP A 143 -6.59 43.06 -3.91
C ASP A 143 -5.44 43.63 -3.08
N LEU A 144 -5.24 43.05 -1.90
CA LEU A 144 -4.10 43.27 -1.02
C LEU A 144 -2.97 42.29 -1.39
N ASN A 145 -1.75 42.65 -1.01
CA ASN A 145 -0.57 41.78 -1.18
C ASN A 145 -0.48 40.67 -0.11
N ILE A 146 -1.62 40.11 0.31
CA ILE A 146 -1.71 39.10 1.38
C ILE A 146 -2.59 37.97 0.86
N VAL A 147 -2.12 36.73 0.94
CA VAL A 147 -2.90 35.53 0.61
C VAL A 147 -3.41 34.91 1.91
N VAL A 148 -4.71 34.66 1.98
CA VAL A 148 -5.42 34.21 3.19
C VAL A 148 -6.31 33.01 2.91
N GLU A 149 -6.70 32.30 3.97
CA GLU A 149 -7.79 31.32 3.96
C GLU A 149 -9.13 32.07 4.10
N ASN A 150 -9.84 32.28 3.00
CA ASN A 150 -11.13 32.94 3.01
C ASN A 150 -12.26 31.95 3.32
N THR A 151 -12.97 32.17 4.43
CA THR A 151 -14.05 31.32 4.93
C THR A 151 -15.43 31.98 4.82
N THR A 152 -15.56 33.11 4.11
CA THR A 152 -16.77 33.96 4.15
C THR A 152 -17.45 34.18 2.81
N ASP A 153 -16.71 34.20 1.71
CA ASP A 153 -17.22 34.81 0.47
C ASP A 153 -18.07 33.85 -0.37
N ARG A 154 -17.87 32.55 -0.16
CA ARG A 154 -18.62 31.47 -0.81
C ARG A 154 -19.17 30.51 0.23
N PRO A 155 -20.28 29.80 -0.02
CA PRO A 155 -20.72 28.73 0.87
C PRO A 155 -19.70 27.59 0.92
N TRP A 156 -19.70 26.80 1.99
CA TRP A 156 -18.66 25.81 2.26
C TRP A 156 -18.46 24.78 1.13
N TYR A 157 -19.56 24.37 0.47
CA TYR A 157 -19.55 23.35 -0.58
C TYR A 157 -18.93 23.85 -1.90
N GLU A 158 -18.81 25.17 -2.11
CA GLU A 158 -18.16 25.75 -3.29
C GLU A 158 -16.67 26.07 -3.07
N ARG A 159 -16.22 26.01 -1.81
CA ARG A 159 -14.82 26.32 -1.45
C ARG A 159 -13.92 25.16 -1.84
N THR A 160 -12.75 25.49 -2.38
CA THR A 160 -11.85 24.51 -3.02
C THR A 160 -10.95 23.77 -2.04
N HIS A 161 -10.78 24.29 -0.82
CA HIS A 161 -9.93 23.71 0.19
C HIS A 161 -10.67 23.46 1.50
N PHE A 162 -10.11 22.57 2.29
CA PHE A 162 -10.56 22.31 3.64
C PHE A 162 -9.40 21.93 4.55
N ARG A 163 -9.72 21.80 5.83
CA ARG A 163 -8.81 21.34 6.87
C ARG A 163 -9.50 20.25 7.67
N VAL A 164 -8.83 19.12 7.80
CA VAL A 164 -9.38 17.91 8.42
C VAL A 164 -8.59 17.63 9.70
N ASP A 165 -9.29 17.25 10.74
CA ASP A 165 -8.70 16.71 11.97
C ASP A 165 -8.42 15.22 11.78
N TRP A 166 -7.15 14.91 11.51
CA TRP A 166 -6.66 13.54 11.31
C TRP A 166 -6.33 12.83 12.62
N SER A 167 -6.58 13.43 13.79
CA SER A 167 -6.11 12.91 15.08
C SER A 167 -6.73 11.57 15.50
N LYS A 168 -7.86 11.20 14.89
CA LYS A 168 -8.55 9.93 15.11
C LYS A 168 -9.47 9.61 13.95
N ASN A 169 -9.59 8.33 13.61
CA ASN A 169 -10.72 7.79 12.86
C ASN A 169 -11.90 7.59 13.84
N LEU A 170 -13.07 8.08 13.46
CA LEU A 170 -14.29 7.97 14.27
C LEU A 170 -14.99 6.62 14.10
N ILE A 171 -14.61 5.84 13.09
CA ILE A 171 -15.10 4.49 12.84
C ILE A 171 -14.17 3.49 13.53
N THR A 172 -14.72 2.68 14.41
CA THR A 172 -14.02 1.62 15.18
C THR A 172 -14.83 0.33 15.26
N ASP A 173 -15.94 0.28 14.53
CA ASP A 173 -16.97 -0.76 14.55
C ASP A 173 -17.32 -1.24 13.14
N ALA A 174 -16.44 -1.00 12.16
CA ALA A 174 -16.60 -1.47 10.80
C ALA A 174 -16.17 -2.93 10.61
N TYR A 175 -16.19 -3.76 11.66
CA TYR A 175 -16.03 -5.22 11.66
C TYR A 175 -15.07 -5.78 10.60
N GLU A 176 -15.59 -6.45 9.57
CA GLU A 176 -14.75 -7.06 8.52
C GLU A 176 -13.92 -6.07 7.69
N LEU A 177 -14.19 -4.76 7.81
CA LEU A 177 -13.66 -3.68 6.98
C LEU A 177 -12.69 -2.76 7.74
N ASP A 178 -12.42 -3.04 9.02
CA ASP A 178 -11.51 -2.27 9.87
C ASP A 178 -10.66 -3.19 10.76
N THR A 179 -9.36 -2.88 10.82
CA THR A 179 -8.36 -3.59 11.62
C THR A 179 -8.74 -3.70 13.09
N LEU A 180 -9.19 -2.61 13.72
CA LEU A 180 -9.46 -2.63 15.17
C LEU A 180 -10.63 -3.56 15.48
N SER A 181 -11.67 -3.52 14.67
CA SER A 181 -12.83 -4.37 14.82
C SER A 181 -12.49 -5.86 14.61
N GLN A 182 -11.66 -6.19 13.60
CA GLN A 182 -11.17 -7.56 13.40
C GLN A 182 -10.35 -8.04 14.61
N LEU A 183 -9.40 -7.24 15.09
CA LEU A 183 -8.63 -7.56 16.28
C LEU A 183 -9.52 -7.73 17.53
N GLY A 184 -10.55 -6.89 17.66
CA GLY A 184 -11.50 -6.97 18.77
C GLY A 184 -12.35 -8.25 18.75
N ILE A 185 -12.84 -8.65 17.58
CA ILE A 185 -13.66 -9.88 17.42
C ILE A 185 -12.81 -11.12 17.57
N TYR A 186 -11.67 -11.19 16.86
CA TYR A 186 -10.88 -12.42 16.80
C TYR A 186 -10.08 -12.66 18.08
N TYR A 187 -9.68 -11.59 18.79
CA TYR A 187 -8.74 -11.69 19.90
C TYR A 187 -9.24 -11.08 21.23
N GLY A 188 -10.50 -10.64 21.30
CA GLY A 188 -11.14 -10.23 22.55
C GLY A 188 -10.58 -8.93 23.15
N VAL A 189 -10.11 -8.02 22.29
CA VAL A 189 -9.56 -6.72 22.68
C VAL A 189 -10.64 -5.64 22.62
N GLN A 190 -10.66 -4.76 23.63
CA GLN A 190 -11.49 -3.55 23.65
C GLN A 190 -10.67 -2.33 23.31
N TRP A 191 -11.27 -1.39 22.57
CA TRP A 191 -10.57 -0.24 22.01
C TRP A 191 -11.07 1.07 22.59
N GLU A 192 -10.13 1.93 22.98
CA GLU A 192 -10.41 3.33 23.27
C GLU A 192 -9.56 4.22 22.35
N PRO A 193 -10.18 4.97 21.42
CA PRO A 193 -9.44 5.83 20.51
C PRO A 193 -8.84 7.03 21.25
N VAL A 194 -7.61 7.41 20.89
CA VAL A 194 -6.91 8.56 21.44
C VAL A 194 -6.70 9.59 20.35
N SER A 195 -6.99 10.86 20.64
CA SER A 195 -6.57 11.94 19.74
C SER A 195 -5.05 12.02 19.73
N TYR A 196 -4.44 11.65 18.61
CA TYR A 196 -3.01 11.65 18.40
C TYR A 196 -2.67 12.32 17.08
N TYR A 197 -1.84 13.36 17.13
CA TYR A 197 -1.42 14.09 15.94
C TYR A 197 0.00 14.62 16.10
N VAL A 198 0.84 14.39 15.10
CA VAL A 198 2.24 14.83 15.09
C VAL A 198 2.42 15.98 14.11
N ASN A 199 2.95 17.10 14.61
CA ASN A 199 3.27 18.30 13.80
C ASN A 199 4.72 18.31 13.29
N ASP A 200 5.58 17.48 13.87
CA ASP A 200 6.98 17.39 13.47
C ASP A 200 7.08 16.58 12.16
N PRO A 201 7.44 17.21 11.03
CA PRO A 201 7.52 16.52 9.74
C PRO A 201 8.61 15.44 9.69
N ASP A 202 9.59 15.49 10.59
CA ASP A 202 10.67 14.49 10.66
C ASP A 202 10.27 13.24 11.46
N SER A 203 9.09 13.26 12.09
CA SER A 203 8.56 12.10 12.82
C SER A 203 8.11 10.99 11.85
N PRO A 204 8.39 9.70 12.15
CA PRO A 204 7.85 8.59 11.36
C PRO A 204 6.32 8.57 11.36
N ASP A 205 5.68 9.15 12.39
CA ASP A 205 4.23 9.22 12.57
C ASP A 205 3.59 10.48 12.00
N ALA A 206 4.37 11.35 11.33
CA ALA A 206 3.85 12.50 10.64
C ALA A 206 2.93 12.06 9.47
N PRO A 207 1.78 12.74 9.27
CA PRO A 207 0.96 12.54 8.08
C PRO A 207 1.74 12.82 6.79
N VAL A 208 1.55 11.98 5.78
CA VAL A 208 2.13 12.20 4.44
C VAL A 208 1.02 12.44 3.45
N PHE A 209 1.14 13.54 2.69
CA PHE A 209 0.24 13.87 1.58
C PHE A 209 1.05 13.96 0.28
N ASP A 210 1.06 12.88 -0.49
CA ASP A 210 1.65 12.81 -1.84
C ASP A 210 0.53 12.84 -2.88
N THR A 211 -0.07 14.02 -3.05
CA THR A 211 -1.20 14.20 -3.96
C THR A 211 -0.83 13.95 -5.43
N LYS A 212 0.47 13.98 -5.77
CA LYS A 212 0.95 13.71 -7.14
C LYS A 212 0.89 12.22 -7.47
N ARG A 213 1.23 11.36 -6.51
CA ARG A 213 1.11 9.90 -6.63
C ARG A 213 -0.24 9.35 -6.15
N GLY A 214 -1.22 10.23 -5.89
CA GLY A 214 -2.55 9.81 -5.49
C GLY A 214 -2.60 9.24 -4.06
N TYR A 215 -1.65 9.59 -3.19
CA TYR A 215 -1.47 8.91 -1.92
C TYR A 215 -1.53 9.87 -0.73
N PHE A 216 -2.12 9.40 0.37
CA PHE A 216 -1.86 9.97 1.69
C PHE A 216 -2.01 8.92 2.79
N ASP A 217 -1.38 9.16 3.93
CA ASP A 217 -1.64 8.38 5.13
C ASP A 217 -1.59 9.25 6.39
N VAL A 218 -2.24 8.73 7.43
CA VAL A 218 -2.33 9.34 8.75
C VAL A 218 -2.10 8.30 9.82
N THR A 219 -1.42 8.70 10.90
CA THR A 219 -1.17 7.83 12.05
C THR A 219 -2.15 8.14 13.18
N ASN A 220 -2.76 7.11 13.74
CA ASN A 220 -3.62 7.20 14.93
C ASN A 220 -3.08 6.30 16.04
N LYS A 221 -3.37 6.68 17.29
CA LYS A 221 -3.08 5.84 18.45
C LYS A 221 -4.36 5.38 19.13
N VAL A 222 -4.36 4.15 19.58
CA VAL A 222 -5.48 3.52 20.27
C VAL A 222 -4.99 2.74 21.48
N TRP A 223 -5.80 2.64 22.52
CA TRP A 223 -5.55 1.74 23.64
C TRP A 223 -6.25 0.41 23.41
N ALA A 224 -5.48 -0.67 23.35
CA ALA A 224 -5.98 -2.04 23.45
C ALA A 224 -6.09 -2.44 24.91
N ALA A 225 -7.31 -2.54 25.42
CA ALA A 225 -7.61 -3.08 26.74
C ALA A 225 -8.06 -4.55 26.63
N PRO A 226 -7.65 -5.41 27.57
CA PRO A 226 -8.23 -6.75 27.69
C PRO A 226 -9.73 -6.68 27.97
N GLY A 227 -10.51 -7.62 27.41
CA GLY A 227 -11.92 -7.76 27.76
C GLY A 227 -12.13 -7.99 29.27
N VAL A 228 -13.30 -7.62 29.78
CA VAL A 228 -13.68 -7.86 31.19
C VAL A 228 -14.64 -9.05 31.25
N ILE A 229 -14.36 -9.99 32.15
CA ILE A 229 -15.20 -11.17 32.39
C ILE A 229 -15.86 -10.99 33.75
N HIS A 230 -17.17 -11.25 33.79
CA HIS A 230 -17.94 -11.32 35.02
C HIS A 230 -18.00 -12.76 35.54
N ASP A 231 -17.66 -12.95 36.81
CA ASP A 231 -17.94 -14.18 37.55
C ASP A 231 -18.86 -13.88 38.75
N ASP A 232 -19.84 -14.76 38.98
CA ASP A 232 -20.87 -14.57 40.02
C ASP A 232 -20.29 -14.51 41.45
N VAL A 233 -19.08 -15.06 41.68
CA VAL A 233 -18.42 -15.12 42.99
C VAL A 233 -17.33 -14.07 43.14
N TRP A 234 -16.52 -13.87 42.11
CA TRP A 234 -15.35 -12.99 42.14
C TRP A 234 -15.60 -11.59 41.59
N GLY A 235 -16.72 -11.36 40.92
CA GLY A 235 -17.05 -10.10 40.26
C GLY A 235 -16.36 -9.93 38.92
N ASP A 236 -16.20 -8.67 38.49
CA ASP A 236 -15.58 -8.31 37.22
C ASP A 236 -14.04 -8.33 37.32
N TYR A 237 -13.38 -9.03 36.41
CA TYR A 237 -11.92 -9.03 36.30
C TYR A 237 -11.44 -9.09 34.84
N PRO A 238 -10.22 -8.60 34.52
CA PRO A 238 -9.67 -8.65 33.16
C PRO A 238 -9.47 -10.09 32.67
N SER A 239 -9.80 -10.35 31.40
CA SER A 239 -9.71 -11.66 30.76
C SER A 239 -8.28 -12.23 30.83
N CYS A 240 -7.27 -11.38 30.66
CA CYS A 240 -5.86 -11.78 30.72
C CYS A 240 -5.39 -12.32 32.08
N TRP A 241 -6.18 -12.23 33.16
CA TRP A 241 -5.85 -12.94 34.40
C TRP A 241 -6.06 -14.46 34.29
N LEU A 242 -6.81 -14.93 33.30
CA LEU A 242 -7.09 -16.35 33.10
C LEU A 242 -6.04 -17.05 32.23
N TYR A 243 -5.45 -16.34 31.27
CA TYR A 243 -4.54 -16.93 30.26
C TYR A 243 -3.21 -16.20 30.09
N GLY A 244 -3.03 -15.02 30.68
CA GLY A 244 -1.81 -14.22 30.53
C GLY A 244 -0.61 -14.83 31.26
N SER A 245 0.58 -14.60 30.72
CA SER A 245 1.85 -15.12 31.24
C SER A 245 2.67 -14.03 31.93
N PHE A 246 2.51 -13.82 33.24
CA PHE A 246 3.36 -12.92 34.03
C PHE A 246 4.71 -13.59 34.37
N PRO A 247 5.87 -12.90 34.24
CA PRO A 247 6.06 -11.48 33.96
C PRO A 247 6.30 -11.12 32.48
N SER A 248 6.22 -12.09 31.56
CA SER A 248 6.46 -11.87 30.13
C SER A 248 5.41 -10.98 29.44
N GLU A 249 4.20 -10.94 30.01
CA GLU A 249 3.06 -10.17 29.51
C GLU A 249 2.54 -9.25 30.60
N ASN A 250 1.95 -8.13 30.18
CA ASN A 250 1.22 -7.24 31.07
C ASN A 250 -0.28 -7.27 30.74
N CYS A 251 -1.10 -7.16 31.79
CA CYS A 251 -2.56 -7.17 31.69
C CYS A 251 -3.13 -5.74 31.81
N ASN A 252 -2.30 -4.73 31.49
CA ASN A 252 -2.74 -3.34 31.39
C ASN A 252 -3.12 -3.02 29.93
N PRO A 253 -3.90 -1.95 29.71
CA PRO A 253 -4.09 -1.43 28.37
C PRO A 253 -2.75 -1.11 27.69
N SER A 254 -2.59 -1.56 26.46
CA SER A 254 -1.39 -1.32 25.65
C SER A 254 -1.68 -0.27 24.58
N GLU A 255 -0.76 0.68 24.41
CA GLU A 255 -0.84 1.65 23.30
C GLU A 255 -0.48 0.93 22.00
N ILE A 256 -1.27 1.18 20.95
CA ILE A 256 -1.01 0.69 19.61
C ILE A 256 -1.03 1.85 18.64
N THR A 257 -0.07 1.86 17.73
CA THR A 257 0.02 2.84 16.65
C THR A 257 -0.48 2.20 15.36
N VAL A 258 -1.44 2.87 14.70
CA VAL A 258 -2.07 2.40 13.46
C VAL A 258 -1.86 3.45 12.37
N ARG A 259 -1.28 3.04 11.24
CA ARG A 259 -1.19 3.85 10.02
C ARG A 259 -2.37 3.52 9.11
N GLN A 260 -3.15 4.52 8.75
CA GLN A 260 -4.24 4.42 7.77
C GLN A 260 -3.77 5.01 6.46
N ALA A 261 -3.57 4.15 5.47
CA ALA A 261 -3.06 4.50 4.16
C ALA A 261 -4.19 4.54 3.13
N TYR A 262 -4.15 5.56 2.28
CA TYR A 262 -5.08 5.78 1.19
C TYR A 262 -4.30 5.94 -0.11
N LEU A 263 -4.55 5.06 -1.08
CA LEU A 263 -3.91 5.09 -2.39
C LEU A 263 -4.98 5.14 -3.49
N ARG A 264 -4.92 6.14 -4.37
CA ARG A 264 -5.87 6.27 -5.48
C ARG A 264 -5.85 5.00 -6.34
N VAL A 265 -7.02 4.45 -6.61
CA VAL A 265 -7.18 3.33 -7.54
C VAL A 265 -6.90 3.84 -8.95
N THR A 266 -6.03 3.15 -9.66
CA THR A 266 -5.73 3.40 -11.07
C THR A 266 -5.93 2.13 -11.87
N ASP A 267 -6.33 2.27 -13.13
CA ASP A 267 -6.37 1.15 -14.06
C ASP A 267 -4.94 0.73 -14.42
N THR A 268 -4.55 -0.47 -14.01
CA THR A 268 -3.23 -1.09 -14.23
C THR A 268 -3.28 -2.15 -15.32
N ASP A 269 -4.40 -2.26 -16.04
CA ASP A 269 -4.67 -3.29 -17.05
C ASP A 269 -4.37 -4.72 -16.56
N TYR A 270 -4.77 -5.00 -15.31
CA TYR A 270 -4.68 -6.32 -14.71
C TYR A 270 -5.68 -7.29 -15.34
N GLU A 271 -5.25 -8.52 -15.59
CA GLU A 271 -6.11 -9.65 -15.96
C GLU A 271 -6.43 -10.46 -14.69
N PRO A 272 -7.64 -10.31 -14.09
CA PRO A 272 -8.05 -11.10 -12.94
C PRO A 272 -8.11 -12.59 -13.32
N LEU A 273 -7.75 -13.46 -12.37
CA LEU A 273 -7.92 -14.90 -12.55
C LEU A 273 -8.96 -15.39 -11.57
N GLU A 274 -10.14 -15.68 -12.11
CA GLU A 274 -11.12 -16.47 -11.40
C GLU A 274 -10.61 -17.92 -11.29
N TYR A 275 -10.69 -18.47 -10.09
CA TYR A 275 -10.05 -19.71 -9.72
C TYR A 275 -11.08 -20.71 -9.17
N ASP A 276 -11.14 -21.91 -9.75
CA ASP A 276 -12.08 -22.94 -9.32
C ASP A 276 -11.50 -23.89 -8.26
N GLY A 277 -12.35 -24.75 -7.70
CA GLY A 277 -11.95 -25.74 -6.70
C GLY A 277 -10.96 -26.79 -7.22
N THR A 278 -11.02 -27.16 -8.49
CA THR A 278 -10.08 -28.13 -9.09
C THR A 278 -8.69 -27.51 -9.19
N GLN A 279 -8.61 -26.25 -9.58
CA GLN A 279 -7.35 -25.53 -9.63
C GLN A 279 -6.80 -25.32 -8.20
N MET A 280 -7.65 -25.04 -7.21
CA MET A 280 -7.27 -24.96 -5.80
C MET A 280 -6.63 -26.27 -5.31
N ASP A 281 -7.22 -27.42 -5.63
CA ASP A 281 -6.67 -28.74 -5.27
C ASP A 281 -5.31 -29.02 -5.94
N MET A 282 -5.05 -28.46 -7.13
CA MET A 282 -3.82 -28.70 -7.88
C MET A 282 -2.66 -27.79 -7.48
N PHE A 283 -2.91 -26.50 -7.23
CA PHE A 283 -1.84 -25.51 -7.09
C PHE A 283 -1.88 -24.70 -5.79
N GLY A 284 -3.04 -24.58 -5.13
CA GLY A 284 -3.20 -23.84 -3.87
C GLY A 284 -2.91 -22.34 -3.99
N TYR A 285 -3.93 -21.52 -4.19
CA TYR A 285 -3.82 -20.05 -4.18
C TYR A 285 -4.55 -19.46 -2.97
N PHE A 286 -4.03 -18.34 -2.46
CA PHE A 286 -4.86 -17.44 -1.68
C PHE A 286 -5.89 -16.79 -2.61
N THR A 287 -7.10 -16.57 -2.09
CA THR A 287 -8.19 -15.99 -2.87
C THR A 287 -8.85 -14.83 -2.15
N VAL A 288 -9.32 -13.86 -2.93
CA VAL A 288 -10.33 -12.92 -2.48
C VAL A 288 -11.67 -13.33 -3.09
N ASP A 289 -12.64 -13.52 -2.21
CA ASP A 289 -13.91 -14.15 -2.52
C ASP A 289 -15.03 -13.12 -2.61
N ARG A 290 -15.79 -13.19 -3.70
CA ARG A 290 -16.97 -12.37 -3.99
C ARG A 290 -18.20 -13.26 -4.04
N PHE A 291 -19.11 -13.08 -3.11
CA PHE A 291 -20.41 -13.76 -3.14
C PHE A 291 -21.40 -12.99 -3.98
N GLY A 292 -22.28 -13.68 -4.70
CA GLY A 292 -23.36 -13.06 -5.44
C GLY A 292 -24.75 -13.53 -4.99
N TYR A 293 -25.71 -12.61 -5.12
CA TYR A 293 -27.09 -12.78 -4.70
C TYR A 293 -28.02 -12.99 -5.89
N ASP A 294 -28.95 -13.94 -5.75
CA ASP A 294 -30.11 -14.09 -6.61
C ASP A 294 -31.38 -13.79 -5.81
N ARG A 295 -32.30 -13.01 -6.39
CA ARG A 295 -33.52 -12.59 -5.69
C ARG A 295 -34.44 -13.77 -5.29
N SER A 296 -34.41 -14.87 -6.04
CA SER A 296 -35.26 -16.03 -5.80
C SER A 296 -34.61 -17.04 -4.85
N TYR A 297 -33.28 -17.10 -4.82
CA TYR A 297 -32.53 -18.16 -4.13
C TYR A 297 -31.58 -17.68 -3.01
N GLY A 298 -31.34 -16.39 -2.87
CA GLY A 298 -30.39 -15.85 -1.90
C GLY A 298 -28.96 -15.86 -2.43
N VAL A 299 -27.97 -16.05 -1.55
CA VAL A 299 -26.58 -16.25 -1.97
C VAL A 299 -26.44 -17.61 -2.64
N VAL A 300 -25.87 -17.64 -3.85
CA VAL A 300 -25.75 -18.86 -4.66
C VAL A 300 -24.30 -19.10 -5.09
N ASP A 301 -23.91 -20.37 -5.14
CA ASP A 301 -22.55 -20.80 -5.50
C ASP A 301 -22.19 -20.44 -6.95
N ASP A 302 -23.17 -20.50 -7.88
CA ASP A 302 -23.00 -20.12 -9.28
C ASP A 302 -22.63 -18.64 -9.49
N LYS A 303 -22.80 -17.80 -8.46
CA LYS A 303 -22.37 -16.39 -8.46
C LYS A 303 -21.21 -16.12 -7.51
N TRP A 304 -20.62 -17.15 -6.92
CA TRP A 304 -19.44 -17.00 -6.08
C TRP A 304 -18.19 -17.00 -6.96
N ARG A 305 -17.54 -15.84 -7.05
CA ARG A 305 -16.26 -15.69 -7.73
C ARG A 305 -15.11 -15.74 -6.71
N ARG A 306 -14.06 -16.48 -7.02
CA ARG A 306 -12.84 -16.54 -6.21
C ARG A 306 -11.69 -16.04 -7.06
N PHE A 307 -11.09 -14.92 -6.69
CA PHE A 307 -9.98 -14.33 -7.43
C PHE A 307 -8.66 -14.74 -6.82
N ALA A 308 -7.79 -15.39 -7.59
CA ALA A 308 -6.45 -15.74 -7.15
C ALA A 308 -5.62 -14.49 -6.89
N THR A 309 -4.98 -14.40 -5.72
CA THR A 309 -4.25 -13.20 -5.32
C THR A 309 -2.87 -13.19 -5.92
N ARG A 310 -2.63 -12.27 -6.88
CA ARG A 310 -1.41 -12.28 -7.69
C ARG A 310 -0.90 -10.88 -8.01
N TRP A 311 0.42 -10.78 -8.11
CA TRP A 311 1.06 -9.63 -8.73
C TRP A 311 0.65 -9.49 -10.19
N ASN A 312 0.42 -8.27 -10.62
CA ASN A 312 0.20 -7.98 -12.02
C ASN A 312 1.56 -8.01 -12.75
N LEU A 313 1.73 -9.01 -13.61
CA LEU A 313 2.95 -9.38 -14.37
C LEU A 313 3.43 -8.35 -15.40
N PHE A 314 2.47 -7.69 -16.02
CA PHE A 314 2.64 -7.21 -17.38
C PHE A 314 2.31 -5.73 -17.46
N GLU A 315 3.05 -4.96 -18.24
CA GLU A 315 2.69 -3.54 -18.47
C GLU A 315 1.31 -3.38 -19.09
N ARG A 316 0.88 -4.40 -19.85
CA ARG A 316 -0.42 -4.49 -20.49
C ARG A 316 -0.83 -5.95 -20.66
N SER A 317 -2.06 -6.28 -20.28
CA SER A 317 -2.66 -7.60 -20.43
C SER A 317 -3.71 -7.66 -21.54
N HIS A 318 -4.35 -6.55 -21.90
CA HIS A 318 -5.43 -6.50 -22.91
C HIS A 318 -5.03 -5.80 -24.21
N ALA A 319 -5.72 -6.14 -25.29
CA ALA A 319 -5.50 -5.55 -26.61
C ALA A 319 -5.83 -4.05 -26.63
N ASP A 320 -5.08 -3.29 -27.43
CA ASP A 320 -5.29 -1.85 -27.65
C ASP A 320 -5.33 -1.54 -29.16
N PRO A 321 -6.48 -1.08 -29.71
CA PRO A 321 -7.73 -0.78 -29.01
C PRO A 321 -8.42 -2.03 -28.43
N VAL A 322 -9.19 -1.84 -27.35
CA VAL A 322 -9.91 -2.92 -26.65
C VAL A 322 -10.86 -3.65 -27.60
N VAL A 323 -10.67 -4.96 -27.74
CA VAL A 323 -11.62 -5.87 -28.39
C VAL A 323 -12.51 -6.46 -27.31
N ARG A 324 -13.82 -6.22 -27.39
CA ARG A 324 -14.79 -6.70 -26.39
C ARG A 324 -15.10 -8.17 -26.62
N CYS A 325 -15.21 -8.91 -25.52
CA CYS A 325 -15.62 -10.31 -25.48
C CYS A 325 -16.55 -10.53 -24.28
N ASN A 326 -17.12 -11.73 -24.14
CA ASN A 326 -18.10 -12.04 -23.10
C ASN A 326 -19.30 -11.05 -23.06
N THR A 327 -19.77 -10.65 -24.25
CA THR A 327 -20.95 -9.78 -24.42
C THR A 327 -22.09 -10.55 -25.07
N GLU A 328 -23.32 -10.05 -25.02
CA GLU A 328 -24.47 -10.68 -25.69
C GLU A 328 -24.26 -10.82 -27.22
N GLU A 329 -23.47 -9.93 -27.82
CA GLU A 329 -23.13 -9.98 -29.24
C GLU A 329 -22.05 -11.00 -29.58
N THR A 330 -21.10 -11.25 -28.68
CA THR A 330 -19.91 -12.08 -28.93
C THR A 330 -20.05 -13.50 -28.38
N THR A 331 -20.75 -13.66 -27.26
CA THR A 331 -20.95 -14.93 -26.56
C THR A 331 -22.44 -15.22 -26.46
N PRO A 332 -22.97 -16.18 -27.25
CA PRO A 332 -24.37 -16.57 -27.19
C PRO A 332 -24.79 -16.99 -25.77
N VAL A 333 -26.05 -16.73 -25.40
CA VAL A 333 -26.58 -17.11 -24.08
C VAL A 333 -26.37 -18.61 -23.82
N GLY A 334 -25.66 -18.92 -22.73
CA GLY A 334 -25.34 -20.30 -22.32
C GLY A 334 -24.09 -20.88 -22.98
N ALA A 335 -23.41 -20.14 -23.86
CA ALA A 335 -22.09 -20.50 -24.37
C ALA A 335 -20.98 -20.01 -23.43
N SER A 336 -19.83 -20.68 -23.49
CA SER A 336 -18.61 -20.21 -22.83
C SER A 336 -18.00 -19.06 -23.64
N PRO A 337 -17.46 -17.99 -23.02
CA PRO A 337 -16.65 -16.99 -23.70
C PRO A 337 -15.24 -17.48 -24.05
N HIS A 338 -14.90 -18.73 -23.67
CA HIS A 338 -13.61 -19.36 -23.92
C HIS A 338 -13.69 -20.45 -24.99
N ARG A 339 -14.50 -20.26 -26.03
CA ARG A 339 -14.64 -21.25 -27.12
C ARG A 339 -13.48 -21.12 -28.10
N ASP A 340 -13.13 -22.24 -28.71
CA ASP A 340 -12.12 -22.36 -29.77
C ASP A 340 -12.63 -23.46 -30.71
N ASP A 341 -13.73 -23.15 -31.41
CA ASP A 341 -14.48 -24.13 -32.20
C ASP A 341 -13.68 -24.61 -33.43
N ASP A 342 -12.75 -23.80 -33.94
CA ASP A 342 -11.86 -24.15 -35.06
C ASP A 342 -10.54 -24.83 -34.62
N GLY A 343 -10.25 -24.83 -33.32
CA GLY A 343 -9.09 -25.49 -32.72
C GLY A 343 -7.77 -24.82 -33.10
N ASN A 344 -7.79 -23.53 -33.44
CA ASN A 344 -6.60 -22.79 -33.84
C ASN A 344 -5.76 -22.31 -32.63
N GLY A 345 -6.29 -22.48 -31.42
CA GLY A 345 -5.64 -22.08 -30.19
C GLY A 345 -5.83 -20.60 -29.85
N THR A 346 -6.76 -19.89 -30.46
CA THR A 346 -7.25 -18.54 -30.11
C THR A 346 -8.73 -18.68 -29.76
N GLU A 347 -9.19 -17.96 -28.74
CA GLU A 347 -10.61 -18.02 -28.43
C GLU A 347 -11.42 -17.28 -29.50
N ASP A 348 -12.53 -17.85 -29.96
CA ASP A 348 -13.33 -17.37 -31.11
C ASP A 348 -13.77 -15.91 -30.91
N GLU A 349 -14.13 -15.56 -29.67
CA GLU A 349 -14.49 -14.21 -29.24
C GLU A 349 -13.35 -13.20 -29.46
N CYS A 350 -12.10 -13.67 -29.52
CA CYS A 350 -10.88 -12.88 -29.58
C CYS A 350 -10.04 -13.13 -30.84
N GLU A 351 -10.64 -13.76 -31.87
CA GLU A 351 -10.00 -14.04 -33.15
C GLU A 351 -9.48 -12.77 -33.85
N ALA A 352 -10.13 -11.62 -33.63
CA ALA A 352 -9.68 -10.34 -34.17
C ALA A 352 -8.31 -9.88 -33.62
N VAL A 353 -7.91 -10.36 -32.44
CA VAL A 353 -6.58 -10.14 -31.86
C VAL A 353 -5.62 -11.24 -32.36
N GLY A 354 -6.08 -12.49 -32.38
CA GLY A 354 -5.30 -13.63 -32.88
C GLY A 354 -4.14 -14.04 -31.97
N GLY A 355 -3.30 -14.95 -32.45
CA GLY A 355 -2.03 -15.31 -31.81
C GLY A 355 -2.19 -16.00 -30.46
N GLY A 356 -3.36 -16.59 -30.19
CA GLY A 356 -3.68 -17.19 -28.90
C GLY A 356 -4.33 -16.24 -27.90
N SER A 357 -4.83 -15.09 -28.33
CA SER A 357 -5.67 -14.23 -27.48
C SER A 357 -6.84 -15.02 -26.86
N ARG A 358 -7.18 -14.65 -25.62
CA ARG A 358 -8.26 -15.23 -24.82
C ARG A 358 -9.16 -14.11 -24.33
N CYS A 359 -10.40 -14.42 -24.02
CA CYS A 359 -11.32 -13.50 -23.38
C CYS A 359 -11.04 -13.45 -21.88
N ASP A 360 -10.71 -12.28 -21.33
CA ASP A 360 -10.87 -12.04 -19.90
C ASP A 360 -12.37 -11.83 -19.63
N ALA A 361 -13.01 -12.87 -19.08
CA ALA A 361 -14.44 -12.88 -18.82
C ALA A 361 -14.87 -11.88 -17.73
N VAL A 362 -13.94 -11.40 -16.89
CA VAL A 362 -14.21 -10.47 -15.80
C VAL A 362 -14.20 -9.03 -16.33
N SER A 363 -13.19 -8.66 -17.12
CA SER A 363 -13.09 -7.34 -17.73
C SER A 363 -13.92 -7.19 -19.02
N GLY A 364 -14.29 -8.32 -19.65
CA GLY A 364 -14.98 -8.35 -20.94
C GLY A 364 -14.09 -7.83 -22.07
N ALA A 365 -12.79 -8.13 -22.01
CA ALA A 365 -11.79 -7.67 -22.96
C ALA A 365 -10.87 -8.81 -23.41
N CYS A 366 -10.48 -8.81 -24.68
CA CYS A 366 -9.53 -9.77 -25.21
C CYS A 366 -8.11 -9.46 -24.77
N THR A 367 -7.40 -10.50 -24.34
CA THR A 367 -6.03 -10.40 -23.83
C THR A 367 -5.02 -10.27 -24.98
N LEU A 368 -3.90 -9.59 -24.74
CA LEU A 368 -2.70 -9.79 -25.54
C LEU A 368 -2.14 -11.21 -25.31
N PRO A 369 -1.65 -11.89 -26.36
CA PRO A 369 -0.87 -13.12 -26.19
C PRO A 369 0.32 -12.92 -25.25
N TYR A 370 0.63 -13.88 -24.38
CA TYR A 370 1.76 -13.83 -23.43
C TYR A 370 3.11 -13.56 -24.10
N ARG A 371 3.30 -14.05 -25.34
CA ARG A 371 4.51 -13.76 -26.13
C ARG A 371 4.67 -12.26 -26.48
N SER A 372 3.57 -11.51 -26.46
CA SER A 372 3.52 -10.09 -26.80
C SER A 372 3.45 -9.16 -25.59
N ARG A 373 3.38 -9.71 -24.36
CA ARG A 373 3.30 -8.90 -23.13
C ARG A 373 4.68 -8.53 -22.63
N ALA A 374 4.89 -7.22 -22.43
CA ALA A 374 6.05 -6.70 -21.72
C ALA A 374 5.90 -6.97 -20.21
N VAL A 375 6.94 -7.50 -19.59
CA VAL A 375 6.97 -7.83 -18.16
C VAL A 375 7.43 -6.63 -17.36
N ARG A 376 6.74 -6.33 -16.27
CA ARG A 376 7.10 -5.24 -15.36
C ARG A 376 8.07 -5.72 -14.27
N THR A 377 8.91 -4.80 -13.80
CA THR A 377 9.71 -4.99 -12.57
C THR A 377 8.93 -4.47 -11.37
N ILE A 378 8.93 -5.22 -10.27
CA ILE A 378 8.25 -4.90 -9.01
C ILE A 378 9.31 -4.74 -7.93
N ALA A 379 9.44 -3.54 -7.39
CA ALA A 379 10.39 -3.23 -6.34
C ALA A 379 9.91 -3.69 -4.95
N TRP A 380 10.84 -4.22 -4.16
CA TRP A 380 10.67 -4.52 -2.74
C TRP A 380 11.68 -3.72 -1.94
N HIS A 381 11.21 -2.97 -0.96
CA HIS A 381 12.03 -2.12 -0.10
C HIS A 381 12.21 -2.78 1.27
N VAL A 382 13.42 -2.73 1.80
CA VAL A 382 13.64 -3.11 3.21
C VAL A 382 13.11 -2.04 4.18
N ASN A 383 12.97 -2.32 5.47
CA ASN A 383 12.72 -1.25 6.47
C ASN A 383 13.98 -0.40 6.69
N ALA A 384 13.82 0.81 7.23
CA ALA A 384 14.94 1.76 7.42
C ALA A 384 16.05 1.20 8.34
N ASP A 385 15.67 0.39 9.32
CA ASP A 385 16.57 -0.23 10.30
C ASP A 385 16.95 -1.67 9.92
N PHE A 386 16.84 -2.04 8.63
CA PHE A 386 17.13 -3.40 8.19
C PHE A 386 18.60 -3.78 8.43
N PRO A 387 18.89 -4.95 9.04
CA PRO A 387 20.26 -5.37 9.31
C PRO A 387 21.07 -5.61 8.03
N GLU A 388 22.24 -4.98 7.92
CA GLU A 388 23.09 -5.05 6.72
C GLU A 388 23.58 -6.49 6.45
N GLU A 389 23.81 -7.27 7.50
CA GLU A 389 24.21 -8.67 7.44
C GLU A 389 23.16 -9.60 6.82
N LEU A 390 21.89 -9.20 6.79
CA LEU A 390 20.81 -9.97 6.19
C LEU A 390 20.56 -9.60 4.72
N TRP A 391 21.21 -8.55 4.21
CA TRP A 391 20.99 -8.04 2.85
C TRP A 391 21.26 -9.11 1.79
N ASP A 392 22.45 -9.72 1.80
CA ASP A 392 22.86 -10.68 0.77
C ASP A 392 21.95 -11.93 0.76
N GLY A 393 21.57 -12.42 1.94
CA GLY A 393 20.64 -13.54 2.07
C GLY A 393 19.25 -13.21 1.57
N THR A 394 18.77 -12.01 1.86
CA THR A 394 17.45 -11.51 1.42
C THR A 394 17.43 -11.27 -0.09
N ALA A 395 18.51 -10.70 -0.65
CA ALA A 395 18.66 -10.50 -2.08
C ALA A 395 18.66 -11.85 -2.83
N ALA A 396 19.38 -12.85 -2.33
CA ALA A 396 19.38 -14.20 -2.89
C ALA A 396 18.00 -14.87 -2.81
N ALA A 397 17.30 -14.72 -1.68
CA ALA A 397 15.94 -15.24 -1.52
C ALA A 397 14.95 -14.59 -2.50
N LEU A 398 14.99 -13.26 -2.62
CA LEU A 398 14.13 -12.52 -3.55
C LEU A 398 14.45 -12.85 -5.01
N GLU A 399 15.74 -13.01 -5.35
CA GLU A 399 16.17 -13.45 -6.67
C GLU A 399 15.62 -14.84 -7.01
N ALA A 400 15.61 -15.78 -6.06
CA ALA A 400 15.03 -17.11 -6.27
C ALA A 400 13.53 -17.03 -6.60
N TRP A 401 12.77 -16.20 -5.87
CA TRP A 401 11.35 -15.94 -6.18
C TRP A 401 11.15 -15.24 -7.52
N SER A 402 12.01 -14.27 -7.84
CA SER A 402 12.05 -13.58 -9.14
C SER A 402 12.27 -14.59 -10.27
N ASN A 403 13.23 -15.51 -10.12
CA ASN A 403 13.52 -16.56 -11.09
C ASN A 403 12.34 -17.52 -11.27
N ALA A 404 11.66 -17.91 -10.18
CA ALA A 404 10.47 -18.76 -10.27
C ALA A 404 9.34 -18.09 -11.10
N LEU A 405 9.09 -16.79 -10.90
CA LEU A 405 8.12 -16.04 -11.71
C LEU A 405 8.56 -15.88 -13.16
N ARG A 406 9.86 -15.69 -13.41
CA ARG A 406 10.41 -15.65 -14.77
C ARG A 406 10.22 -16.97 -15.49
N VAL A 407 10.43 -18.10 -14.83
CA VAL A 407 10.11 -19.45 -15.36
C VAL A 407 8.62 -19.55 -15.68
N ALA A 408 7.73 -19.06 -14.80
CA ALA A 408 6.29 -19.06 -15.04
C ALA A 408 5.89 -18.25 -16.29
N VAL A 409 6.52 -17.09 -16.52
CA VAL A 409 6.31 -16.28 -17.74
C VAL A 409 6.73 -17.07 -19.00
N VAL A 410 7.90 -17.70 -19.00
CA VAL A 410 8.36 -18.51 -20.15
C VAL A 410 7.46 -19.73 -20.34
N ALA A 411 7.01 -20.37 -19.27
CA ALA A 411 6.08 -21.49 -19.33
C ALA A 411 4.73 -21.08 -19.94
N ALA A 412 4.21 -19.90 -19.59
CA ALA A 412 2.98 -19.35 -20.19
C ALA A 412 3.15 -19.12 -21.69
N ARG A 413 4.26 -18.49 -22.11
CA ARG A 413 4.60 -18.28 -23.53
C ARG A 413 4.76 -19.59 -24.30
N LEU A 414 5.40 -20.60 -23.69
CA LEU A 414 5.56 -21.94 -24.26
C LEU A 414 4.22 -22.66 -24.43
N SER A 415 3.38 -22.64 -23.40
CA SER A 415 2.05 -23.24 -23.42
C SER A 415 1.20 -22.61 -24.51
N GLU A 416 1.23 -21.28 -24.62
CA GLU A 416 0.56 -20.55 -25.70
C GLU A 416 1.09 -20.96 -27.08
N CYS A 417 2.41 -21.07 -27.27
CA CYS A 417 3.02 -21.41 -28.56
C CYS A 417 2.59 -22.80 -29.03
N ARG A 418 2.62 -23.78 -28.11
CA ARG A 418 2.16 -25.14 -28.37
C ARG A 418 0.67 -25.17 -28.70
N ARG A 419 -0.14 -24.41 -27.95
CA ARG A 419 -1.59 -24.35 -28.17
C ARG A 419 -1.95 -23.76 -29.53
N THR A 420 -1.24 -22.72 -29.97
CA THR A 420 -1.45 -22.10 -31.30
C THR A 420 -0.80 -22.87 -32.45
N GLY A 421 -0.23 -24.06 -32.19
CA GLY A 421 0.36 -24.92 -33.22
C GLY A 421 1.62 -24.36 -33.89
N GLU A 422 2.33 -23.44 -33.25
CA GLU A 422 3.58 -22.91 -33.78
C GLU A 422 4.71 -23.96 -33.73
N ALA A 423 5.70 -23.82 -34.62
CA ALA A 423 6.82 -24.75 -34.71
C ALA A 423 7.96 -24.37 -33.74
N ASP A 424 8.73 -25.36 -33.30
CA ASP A 424 9.97 -25.19 -32.52
C ASP A 424 9.82 -24.36 -31.23
N CYS A 425 8.65 -24.45 -30.57
CA CYS A 425 8.31 -23.64 -29.39
C CYS A 425 9.35 -23.72 -28.26
N GLU A 426 9.90 -24.91 -27.97
CA GLU A 426 10.92 -25.09 -26.94
C GLU A 426 12.17 -24.29 -27.27
N ALA A 427 12.61 -24.30 -28.54
CA ALA A 427 13.78 -23.54 -28.97
C ALA A 427 13.51 -22.03 -28.93
N GLN A 428 12.31 -21.59 -29.32
CA GLN A 428 11.91 -20.18 -29.27
C GLN A 428 11.87 -19.63 -27.83
N MET A 429 11.37 -20.44 -26.89
CA MET A 429 11.27 -20.07 -25.47
C MET A 429 12.53 -20.37 -24.67
N GLY A 430 13.55 -20.97 -25.29
CA GLY A 430 14.75 -21.42 -24.58
C GLY A 430 14.43 -22.41 -23.46
N TRP A 431 13.36 -23.20 -23.63
CA TRP A 431 12.90 -24.16 -22.65
C TRP A 431 13.85 -25.37 -22.61
N PRO A 432 14.30 -25.81 -21.42
CA PRO A 432 15.24 -26.92 -21.34
C PRO A 432 14.57 -28.23 -21.76
N GLY A 433 15.32 -29.11 -22.45
CA GLY A 433 14.80 -30.40 -22.93
C GLY A 433 14.40 -31.37 -21.80
N SER A 434 14.89 -31.14 -20.58
CA SER A 434 14.46 -31.79 -19.34
C SER A 434 14.34 -30.74 -18.24
N TRP A 435 13.42 -30.92 -17.31
CA TRP A 435 13.31 -30.04 -16.13
C TRP A 435 14.65 -30.00 -15.37
N ALA A 436 15.05 -28.81 -14.96
CA ALA A 436 16.24 -28.56 -14.17
C ALA A 436 15.91 -27.52 -13.11
N ASP A 437 16.13 -27.83 -11.83
CA ASP A 437 15.82 -26.94 -10.70
C ASP A 437 16.67 -25.66 -10.71
N ASP A 438 17.75 -25.64 -11.48
CA ASP A 438 18.66 -24.51 -11.68
C ASP A 438 18.36 -23.69 -12.95
N TYR A 439 17.31 -24.04 -13.70
CA TYR A 439 16.93 -23.27 -14.87
C TYR A 439 16.31 -21.92 -14.48
N ALA A 440 17.00 -20.84 -14.87
CA ALA A 440 16.46 -19.49 -14.90
C ALA A 440 16.52 -18.97 -16.33
N PRO A 441 15.45 -18.33 -16.85
CA PRO A 441 15.50 -17.65 -18.14
C PRO A 441 16.65 -16.63 -18.18
N PRO A 442 17.25 -16.34 -19.34
CA PRO A 442 18.17 -15.22 -19.48
C PRO A 442 17.49 -13.88 -19.15
N LEU A 443 18.24 -12.96 -18.54
CA LEU A 443 17.77 -11.59 -18.30
C LEU A 443 17.71 -10.81 -19.61
N GLY A 444 16.59 -10.16 -19.87
CA GLY A 444 16.39 -9.35 -21.07
C GLY A 444 14.93 -9.27 -21.49
N ASN A 445 14.67 -8.59 -22.59
CA ASN A 445 13.35 -8.42 -23.17
C ASN A 445 13.37 -8.41 -24.71
N GLN A 446 14.46 -8.88 -25.32
CA GLN A 446 14.66 -8.84 -26.77
C GLN A 446 14.14 -10.10 -27.48
N ALA A 447 13.94 -11.19 -26.74
CA ALA A 447 13.40 -12.43 -27.25
C ALA A 447 12.38 -13.04 -26.26
N PRO A 448 11.46 -13.91 -26.73
CA PRO A 448 10.49 -14.58 -25.85
C PRO A 448 11.11 -15.48 -24.76
N SER A 449 12.34 -15.96 -24.98
CA SER A 449 13.14 -16.70 -24.01
C SER A 449 13.76 -15.81 -22.92
N GLU A 450 13.80 -14.50 -23.12
CA GLU A 450 14.33 -13.55 -22.16
C GLU A 450 13.20 -12.95 -21.32
N VAL A 451 13.46 -12.82 -20.01
CA VAL A 451 12.54 -12.17 -19.07
C VAL A 451 13.37 -11.26 -18.16
N PRO A 452 13.01 -9.97 -17.98
CA PRO A 452 13.70 -9.09 -17.03
C PRO A 452 13.56 -9.63 -15.60
N ALA A 453 14.30 -9.04 -14.65
CA ALA A 453 14.05 -9.31 -13.24
C ALA A 453 12.62 -8.90 -12.89
N VAL A 454 11.85 -9.82 -12.32
CA VAL A 454 10.46 -9.54 -11.90
C VAL A 454 10.47 -8.80 -10.56
N PHE A 455 11.34 -9.22 -9.65
CA PHE A 455 11.58 -8.53 -8.39
C PHE A 455 12.98 -7.94 -8.32
N VAL A 456 13.09 -6.78 -7.68
CA VAL A 456 14.35 -6.14 -7.29
C VAL A 456 14.28 -5.73 -5.82
N LEU A 457 15.39 -5.91 -5.10
CA LEU A 457 15.52 -5.48 -3.71
C LEU A 457 16.11 -4.07 -3.67
N CYS A 458 15.51 -3.21 -2.86
CA CYS A 458 15.85 -1.80 -2.74
C CYS A 458 16.20 -1.47 -1.29
N HIS A 459 17.25 -0.68 -1.09
CA HIS A 459 17.52 -0.12 0.23
C HIS A 459 16.46 0.90 0.65
N ASN A 460 16.43 1.19 1.94
CA ASN A 460 15.57 2.21 2.51
C ASN A 460 16.38 3.05 3.51
N PRO A 461 16.63 4.34 3.24
CA PRO A 461 16.28 5.04 2.00
C PRO A 461 17.02 4.46 0.78
N VAL A 462 16.39 4.60 -0.39
CA VAL A 462 16.97 4.22 -1.68
C VAL A 462 18.27 4.99 -1.90
N SER A 463 19.32 4.30 -2.35
CA SER A 463 20.65 4.86 -2.53
C SER A 463 21.35 4.37 -3.80
N ALA A 464 21.65 5.30 -4.70
CA ALA A 464 22.48 5.04 -5.88
C ALA A 464 23.89 4.57 -5.50
N GLU A 465 24.43 5.06 -4.37
CA GLU A 465 25.75 4.68 -3.88
C GLU A 465 25.80 3.23 -3.40
N LYS A 466 24.67 2.69 -2.92
CA LYS A 466 24.51 1.29 -2.54
C LYS A 466 24.15 0.37 -3.72
N GLY A 467 24.01 0.93 -4.93
CA GLY A 467 23.75 0.17 -6.15
C GLY A 467 22.27 -0.10 -6.44
N ASP A 468 21.34 0.64 -5.81
CA ASP A 468 19.92 0.52 -6.11
C ASP A 468 19.60 0.94 -7.55
N ASP A 469 18.68 0.22 -8.19
CA ASP A 469 18.10 0.59 -9.47
C ASP A 469 17.10 1.74 -9.27
N LEU A 470 17.52 2.98 -9.53
CA LEU A 470 16.68 4.16 -9.31
C LEU A 470 15.42 4.20 -10.17
N ASP A 471 15.40 3.49 -11.31
CA ASP A 471 14.22 3.43 -12.18
C ASP A 471 13.13 2.55 -11.54
N ALA A 472 13.52 1.47 -10.87
CA ALA A 472 12.60 0.56 -10.19
C ALA A 472 12.34 0.93 -8.72
N CYS A 473 13.40 1.26 -7.96
CA CYS A 473 13.35 1.55 -6.53
C CYS A 473 12.82 2.96 -6.22
N GLY A 474 12.89 3.88 -7.18
CA GLY A 474 12.55 5.29 -7.02
C GLY A 474 13.77 6.19 -6.89
N ALA A 475 13.53 7.50 -6.80
CA ALA A 475 14.60 8.48 -6.73
C ALA A 475 15.46 8.29 -5.46
N ASP A 476 16.74 8.64 -5.56
CA ASP A 476 17.69 8.64 -4.45
C ASP A 476 17.10 9.38 -3.23
N GLY A 477 17.18 8.74 -2.05
CA GLY A 477 16.56 9.23 -0.82
C GLY A 477 15.07 8.88 -0.64
N THR A 478 14.43 8.16 -1.57
CA THR A 478 13.07 7.65 -1.38
C THR A 478 13.04 6.74 -0.16
N ALA A 479 12.13 7.00 0.79
CA ALA A 479 11.98 6.21 2.00
C ALA A 479 10.58 5.57 2.06
N ALA A 480 10.54 4.25 2.20
CA ALA A 480 9.31 3.48 2.39
C ALA A 480 8.98 3.37 3.88
N ARG A 481 7.70 3.42 4.25
CA ARG A 481 7.24 3.26 5.63
C ARG A 481 6.33 2.06 5.75
N LEU A 482 6.36 1.37 6.89
CA LEU A 482 5.49 0.22 7.13
C LEU A 482 4.01 0.59 6.95
N GLY A 483 3.27 -0.16 6.12
CA GLY A 483 1.86 0.13 5.80
C GLY A 483 1.65 1.20 4.72
N ASP A 484 2.71 1.72 4.09
CA ASP A 484 2.60 2.59 2.92
C ASP A 484 2.27 1.77 1.66
N LEU A 485 1.03 1.88 1.19
CA LEU A 485 0.49 1.11 0.06
C LEU A 485 1.22 1.34 -1.27
N ARG A 486 2.12 2.32 -1.37
CA ARG A 486 2.91 2.54 -2.59
C ARG A 486 4.09 1.57 -2.74
N PHE A 487 4.48 0.89 -1.66
CA PHE A 487 5.69 0.08 -1.61
C PHE A 487 5.40 -1.36 -1.20
N ASN A 488 6.21 -2.30 -1.69
CA ASN A 488 6.27 -3.66 -1.16
C ASN A 488 7.41 -3.72 -0.16
N MET A 489 7.23 -4.39 0.97
CA MET A 489 8.18 -4.31 2.07
C MET A 489 8.69 -5.67 2.54
N ILE A 490 9.99 -5.74 2.78
CA ILE A 490 10.62 -6.82 3.55
C ILE A 490 11.12 -6.20 4.87
N ASN A 491 10.50 -6.57 5.97
CA ASN A 491 10.74 -5.97 7.28
C ASN A 491 11.43 -6.96 8.21
N VAL A 492 12.48 -6.49 8.88
CA VAL A 492 12.97 -7.12 10.11
C VAL A 492 12.63 -6.18 11.27
N LEU A 493 11.65 -6.58 12.07
CA LEU A 493 11.16 -5.82 13.22
C LEU A 493 12.09 -6.11 14.41
N PRO A 494 12.87 -5.12 14.90
CA PRO A 494 13.87 -5.37 15.92
C PRO A 494 13.27 -5.52 17.32
N ASN A 495 12.12 -4.89 17.55
CA ASN A 495 11.50 -4.85 18.87
C ASN A 495 10.91 -6.23 19.23
N PRO A 496 11.16 -6.73 20.45
CA PRO A 496 10.53 -7.96 20.90
C PRO A 496 9.04 -7.73 21.09
N GLU A 497 8.21 -8.51 20.41
CA GLU A 497 6.77 -8.49 20.57
C GLU A 497 6.31 -9.87 21.01
N ARG A 498 5.58 -9.95 22.12
CA ARG A 498 5.32 -11.25 22.75
C ARG A 498 4.46 -12.18 21.89
N MET A 499 3.47 -11.62 21.21
CA MET A 499 2.52 -12.36 20.39
C MET A 499 2.96 -12.49 18.94
N SER A 500 4.16 -11.99 18.59
CA SER A 500 4.60 -12.07 17.21
C SER A 500 4.99 -13.49 16.80
N PRO A 501 4.71 -13.87 15.54
CA PRO A 501 5.27 -15.08 14.96
C PRO A 501 6.75 -14.88 14.61
N TRP A 502 7.41 -15.92 14.09
CA TRP A 502 8.74 -15.75 13.51
C TRP A 502 8.66 -14.89 12.25
N GLY A 503 7.74 -15.20 11.35
CA GLY A 503 7.47 -14.40 10.17
C GLY A 503 6.02 -14.49 9.72
N ILE A 504 5.53 -13.43 9.10
CA ILE A 504 4.19 -13.34 8.53
C ILE A 504 4.23 -12.56 7.21
N MET A 505 3.36 -12.93 6.28
CA MET A 505 3.06 -12.15 5.09
C MET A 505 1.64 -11.63 5.18
N MET A 506 1.44 -10.34 4.92
CA MET A 506 0.13 -9.69 4.91
C MET A 506 0.03 -8.71 3.74
N ASP A 507 -0.48 -9.20 2.62
CA ASP A 507 -0.57 -8.42 1.39
C ASP A 507 -1.85 -7.56 1.35
N ALA A 508 -1.75 -6.41 0.70
CA ALA A 508 -2.87 -5.57 0.32
C ALA A 508 -3.37 -6.00 -1.06
N GLU A 509 -4.56 -6.59 -1.08
CA GLU A 509 -5.16 -7.17 -2.27
C GLU A 509 -6.38 -6.34 -2.66
N ASP A 510 -6.58 -6.14 -3.97
CA ASP A 510 -7.79 -5.51 -4.48
C ASP A 510 -9.00 -6.43 -4.25
N PRO A 511 -10.01 -6.01 -3.46
CA PRO A 511 -11.14 -6.86 -3.13
C PRO A 511 -12.01 -7.24 -4.33
N LEU A 512 -11.85 -6.57 -5.47
CA LEU A 512 -12.67 -6.79 -6.67
C LEU A 512 -11.98 -7.65 -7.74
N THR A 513 -10.67 -7.83 -7.67
CA THR A 513 -9.91 -8.50 -8.74
C THR A 513 -8.86 -9.49 -8.24
N GLY A 514 -8.45 -9.41 -6.97
CA GLY A 514 -7.31 -10.17 -6.44
C GLY A 514 -5.93 -9.62 -6.84
N GLU A 515 -5.85 -8.44 -7.49
CA GLU A 515 -4.56 -7.80 -7.76
C GLU A 515 -3.84 -7.48 -6.46
N LYS A 516 -2.56 -7.89 -6.33
CA LYS A 516 -1.71 -7.43 -5.23
C LYS A 516 -1.28 -5.98 -5.47
N ILE A 517 -1.69 -5.10 -4.57
CA ILE A 517 -1.43 -3.66 -4.61
C ILE A 517 -0.14 -3.31 -3.86
N SER A 518 0.04 -3.92 -2.69
CA SER A 518 1.25 -3.80 -1.87
C SER A 518 1.47 -5.11 -1.12
N GLY A 519 2.73 -5.54 -0.99
CA GLY A 519 3.10 -6.80 -0.37
C GLY A 519 3.90 -6.55 0.89
N SER A 520 3.78 -7.43 1.88
CA SER A 520 4.61 -7.34 3.07
C SER A 520 5.13 -8.70 3.51
N VAL A 521 6.43 -8.78 3.77
CA VAL A 521 7.09 -9.91 4.42
C VAL A 521 7.68 -9.35 5.70
N SER A 522 7.24 -9.82 6.87
CA SER A 522 7.69 -9.28 8.15
C SER A 522 8.21 -10.41 9.03
N GLU A 523 9.42 -10.23 9.54
CA GLU A 523 10.09 -11.14 10.45
C GLU A 523 10.46 -10.39 11.73
N TRP A 524 10.46 -11.11 12.86
CA TRP A 524 10.82 -10.52 14.15
C TRP A 524 12.23 -10.92 14.56
N GLY A 525 13.11 -9.93 14.62
CA GLY A 525 14.52 -10.10 14.97
C GLY A 525 14.69 -10.79 16.32
N ALA A 526 13.90 -10.42 17.33
CA ALA A 526 13.97 -11.05 18.65
C ALA A 526 13.65 -12.56 18.62
N VAL A 527 12.75 -13.01 17.73
CA VAL A 527 12.41 -14.43 17.57
C VAL A 527 13.54 -15.15 16.83
N LEU A 528 14.11 -14.51 15.80
CA LEU A 528 15.25 -15.01 15.06
C LEU A 528 16.48 -15.17 15.96
N ASP A 529 16.80 -14.16 16.77
CA ASP A 529 17.91 -14.16 17.73
C ASP A 529 17.75 -15.27 18.76
N LEU A 530 16.54 -15.42 19.33
CA LEU A 530 16.25 -16.49 20.28
C LEU A 530 16.43 -17.87 19.65
N ALA A 531 15.94 -18.08 18.42
CA ALA A 531 16.11 -19.34 17.71
C ALA A 531 17.59 -19.62 17.39
N GLY A 532 18.32 -18.61 16.93
CA GLY A 532 19.74 -18.68 16.61
C GLY A 532 20.60 -19.00 17.83
N ALA A 533 20.41 -18.27 18.93
CA ALA A 533 21.13 -18.49 20.18
C ALA A 533 20.87 -19.89 20.75
N ASN A 534 19.61 -20.33 20.80
CA ASN A 534 19.26 -21.67 21.27
C ASN A 534 19.92 -22.78 20.44
N LEU A 535 19.96 -22.62 19.11
CA LEU A 535 20.62 -23.58 18.23
C LEU A 535 22.14 -23.59 18.44
N ALA A 536 22.77 -22.42 18.56
CA ALA A 536 24.19 -22.30 18.80
C ALA A 536 24.59 -22.96 20.13
N ASP A 537 23.87 -22.66 21.21
CA ASP A 537 24.12 -23.25 22.53
C ASP A 537 23.93 -24.77 22.50
N LEU A 538 22.89 -25.27 21.82
CA LEU A 538 22.67 -26.71 21.66
C LEU A 538 23.82 -27.38 20.92
N LEU A 539 24.34 -26.77 19.85
CA LEU A 539 25.48 -27.31 19.11
C LEU A 539 26.77 -27.29 19.95
N SER A 540 27.03 -26.19 20.66
CA SER A 540 28.18 -26.08 21.56
C SER A 540 28.09 -27.08 22.71
N LEU A 541 26.89 -27.36 23.24
CA LEU A 541 26.66 -28.42 24.21
C LEU A 541 26.95 -29.81 23.63
N LEU A 542 26.46 -30.10 22.42
CA LEU A 542 26.69 -31.38 21.73
C LEU A 542 28.17 -31.60 21.38
N ASN A 543 28.91 -30.53 21.09
CA ASN A 543 30.35 -30.55 20.83
C ASN A 543 31.20 -30.58 22.11
N GLY A 544 30.59 -30.41 23.28
CA GLY A 544 31.27 -30.38 24.58
C GLY A 544 32.02 -29.07 24.87
N GLU A 545 31.74 -28.00 24.12
CA GLU A 545 32.24 -26.65 24.36
C GLU A 545 31.57 -26.04 25.60
N ILE A 546 30.25 -26.23 25.72
CA ILE A 546 29.48 -25.91 26.93
C ILE A 546 29.34 -27.19 27.77
N GLN A 547 29.65 -27.10 29.07
CA GLN A 547 29.41 -28.22 29.97
C GLN A 547 27.91 -28.36 30.27
N PRO A 548 27.33 -29.58 30.31
CA PRO A 548 25.89 -29.76 30.56
C PRO A 548 25.39 -29.11 31.85
N ASP A 549 26.20 -29.12 32.90
CA ASP A 549 25.88 -28.51 34.18
C ASP A 549 25.80 -26.98 34.10
N ASP A 550 26.60 -26.35 33.25
CA ASP A 550 26.65 -24.89 33.08
C ASP A 550 25.48 -24.42 32.22
N PHE A 551 25.13 -25.18 31.18
CA PHE A 551 23.90 -25.00 30.39
C PHE A 551 22.63 -25.10 31.24
N ILE A 552 22.48 -26.17 32.04
CA ILE A 552 21.29 -26.39 32.88
C ILE A 552 21.14 -25.28 33.95
N LYS A 553 22.25 -24.75 34.46
CA LYS A 553 22.25 -23.68 35.47
C LYS A 553 22.13 -22.28 34.86
N GLY A 554 22.20 -22.14 33.54
CA GLY A 554 22.18 -20.86 32.84
C GLY A 554 23.41 -19.97 33.13
N VAL A 555 24.56 -20.58 33.42
CA VAL A 555 25.80 -19.83 33.75
C VAL A 555 26.31 -19.09 32.51
N ASP A 556 26.40 -19.77 31.38
CA ASP A 556 26.87 -19.17 30.12
C ASP A 556 25.96 -18.04 29.64
N ILE A 557 24.64 -18.21 29.75
CA ILE A 557 23.65 -17.15 29.45
C ILE A 557 23.88 -15.93 30.35
N SER A 558 24.13 -16.16 31.63
CA SER A 558 24.38 -15.08 32.60
C SER A 558 25.67 -14.33 32.28
N GLU A 559 26.73 -15.04 31.90
CA GLU A 559 28.00 -14.44 31.48
C GLU A 559 27.87 -13.67 30.16
N TRP A 560 27.17 -14.25 29.18
CA TRP A 560 26.90 -13.59 27.90
C TRP A 560 26.11 -12.30 28.08
N ILE A 561 25.04 -12.32 28.89
CA ILE A 561 24.26 -11.11 29.22
C ILE A 561 25.18 -10.07 29.88
N ALA A 562 26.01 -10.47 30.85
CA ALA A 562 26.91 -9.55 31.53
C ALA A 562 27.96 -8.91 30.59
N GLN A 563 28.36 -9.62 29.53
CA GLN A 563 29.32 -9.12 28.54
C GLN A 563 28.67 -8.24 27.46
N ASN A 564 27.36 -8.40 27.21
CA ASN A 564 26.64 -7.76 26.12
C ASN A 564 25.50 -6.83 26.60
N GLN A 565 25.49 -6.47 27.90
CA GLN A 565 24.63 -5.40 28.39
C GLN A 565 25.07 -4.04 27.78
N PRO A 566 24.12 -3.21 27.31
CA PRO A 566 24.42 -1.92 26.69
C PRO A 566 25.04 -0.90 27.65
#